data_AF-A0A371BTG7-F1
#
_entry.id   AF-A0A371BTG7-F1
#
_cell.length_a   1.000
_cell.length_b   1.000
_cell.length_c   1.000
_cell.angle_alpha   90.00
_cell.angle_beta   90.00
_cell.angle_gamma   90.00
#
_symmetry.space_group_name_H-M   'P 1'
#
loop_
_entity.id
_entity.type
_entity.pdbx_description
1 polymer ?
#
loop_
_entity_poly.entity_id
_entity_poly.type
_entity_poly.pdbx_seq_one_letter_code
_entity_poly.pdbx_strand_id
1 'polypeptide(L)'
;MSQHAQPDHAPSNPGPSNPAQPNQPQRPAPSAADIKRWRQYLADERAEAAVYRDLAQNRQGEERDILLALAEAEGRHEAHWLALLGQQAGKARQASFRSRFLGFLARHFGSVFVLALAQRAEGRSPYAKDPNATAAMAADEQIHEEVVRGLATRGRNRLAGTFRAAVFGANDGLVSNLSLVMGMAASGVASTVVLLSGIAGLLAGAMSMGAGEFISVRSQRELLAATRPTQITLAAAPKLDIEHNELLLVYLARGMSHEAAEHRVAERMGLLSCDCDPSLSLQPELPEDEDQHEAVGTAWGAALSSFCFFASGAIVPILPFLFGMTGVAALVVAGVLVGIALLATGGIVGLLSGTSPLTRGLRQLAIGLGAAAVTYLLGLVFGTVVG
;
A
#
# COMPACT_ATOMS: atom_id res chain seq x y z
N MET A 1 4.94 17.98 96.61
CA MET A 1 5.69 17.29 95.54
C MET A 1 4.94 16.00 95.28
N SER A 2 4.21 15.76 94.20
CA SER A 2 4.21 16.32 92.85
C SER A 2 2.79 16.24 92.24
N GLN A 3 2.59 16.97 91.17
CA GLN A 3 1.33 17.43 90.57
C GLN A 3 0.65 16.42 89.61
N HIS A 4 -0.67 16.67 89.39
CA HIS A 4 -1.45 16.52 88.14
C HIS A 4 -1.72 15.10 87.58
N ALA A 5 -2.88 14.76 87.00
CA ALA A 5 -4.11 15.48 86.61
C ALA A 5 -5.27 14.47 86.41
N GLN A 6 -6.52 14.96 86.50
CA GLN A 6 -7.76 14.27 86.12
C GLN A 6 -7.90 14.16 84.58
N PRO A 7 -8.61 13.16 84.03
CA PRO A 7 -8.99 13.16 82.62
C PRO A 7 -10.31 13.90 82.40
N ASP A 8 -10.28 14.92 81.54
CA ASP A 8 -11.40 15.71 81.06
C ASP A 8 -12.34 14.92 80.12
N HIS A 9 -13.64 15.16 80.28
CA HIS A 9 -14.69 14.78 79.33
C HIS A 9 -14.60 15.63 78.06
N ALA A 10 -14.39 15.00 76.90
CA ALA A 10 -14.45 15.65 75.60
C ALA A 10 -15.89 15.68 75.04
N PRO A 11 -16.36 16.79 74.43
CA PRO A 11 -17.63 16.85 73.71
C PRO A 11 -17.49 16.25 72.30
N SER A 12 -18.52 15.51 71.88
CA SER A 12 -18.63 14.93 70.54
C SER A 12 -18.83 16.00 69.46
N ASN A 13 -17.81 16.22 68.64
CA ASN A 13 -17.90 17.05 67.43
C ASN A 13 -18.72 16.34 66.33
N PRO A 14 -19.68 17.00 65.66
CA PRO A 14 -20.31 16.48 64.46
C PRO A 14 -19.29 16.53 63.31
N GLY A 15 -19.14 15.41 62.60
CA GLY A 15 -18.21 15.29 61.48
C GLY A 15 -18.51 16.28 60.34
N PRO A 16 -17.51 16.63 59.52
CA PRO A 16 -17.69 17.56 58.42
C PRO A 16 -18.67 16.97 57.41
N SER A 17 -19.78 17.68 57.19
CA SER A 17 -20.73 17.44 56.11
C SER A 17 -19.99 17.48 54.77
N ASN A 18 -19.95 16.32 54.12
CA ASN A 18 -19.38 16.12 52.79
C ASN A 18 -20.06 17.10 51.80
N PRO A 19 -19.34 18.01 51.13
CA PRO A 19 -19.96 18.89 50.14
C PRO A 19 -20.50 18.03 48.99
N ALA A 20 -21.80 18.20 48.72
CA ALA A 20 -22.51 17.49 47.67
C ALA A 20 -21.72 17.55 46.35
N GLN A 21 -21.38 16.39 45.81
CA GLN A 21 -20.87 16.26 44.45
C GLN A 21 -21.89 16.91 43.50
N PRO A 22 -21.46 17.79 42.57
CA PRO A 22 -22.38 18.40 41.62
C PRO A 22 -23.08 17.29 40.83
N ASN A 23 -24.41 17.33 40.89
CA ASN A 23 -25.33 16.41 40.23
C ASN A 23 -24.95 16.30 38.75
N GLN A 24 -24.30 15.20 38.34
CA GLN A 24 -24.10 14.92 36.92
C GLN A 24 -25.49 14.75 36.30
N PRO A 25 -25.83 15.48 35.21
CA PRO A 25 -27.14 15.34 34.59
C PRO A 25 -27.36 13.88 34.19
N GLN A 26 -28.41 13.25 34.77
CA GLN A 26 -28.82 11.89 34.42
C GLN A 26 -29.13 11.86 32.92
N ARG A 27 -28.30 11.16 32.15
CA ARG A 27 -28.52 10.99 30.71
C ARG A 27 -29.86 10.28 30.50
N PRO A 28 -30.71 10.74 29.56
CA PRO A 28 -31.96 10.06 29.24
C PRO A 28 -31.70 8.60 28.85
N ALA A 29 -32.62 7.71 29.23
CA ALA A 29 -32.51 6.29 28.90
C ALA A 29 -32.40 6.12 27.36
N PRO A 30 -31.51 5.22 26.89
CA PRO A 30 -31.25 5.08 25.47
C PRO A 30 -32.47 4.57 24.69
N SER A 31 -32.72 5.13 23.51
CA SER A 31 -33.81 4.67 22.65
C SER A 31 -33.49 3.31 22.02
N ALA A 32 -34.51 2.59 21.55
CA ALA A 32 -34.31 1.33 20.81
C ALA A 32 -33.43 1.51 19.55
N ALA A 33 -33.48 2.69 18.93
CA ALA A 33 -32.63 3.03 17.80
C ALA A 33 -31.16 3.22 18.21
N ASP A 34 -30.91 3.84 19.36
CA ASP A 34 -29.55 4.00 19.91
C ASP A 34 -28.95 2.65 20.27
N ILE A 35 -29.72 1.79 20.95
CA ILE A 35 -29.29 0.43 21.30
C ILE A 35 -28.94 -0.38 20.05
N LYS A 36 -29.74 -0.26 18.98
CA LYS A 36 -29.47 -0.92 17.71
C LYS A 36 -28.19 -0.39 17.06
N ARG A 37 -27.98 0.93 17.10
CA ARG A 37 -26.79 1.61 16.55
C ARG A 37 -25.52 1.23 17.32
N TRP A 38 -25.53 1.32 18.64
CA TRP A 38 -24.40 0.96 19.50
C TRP A 38 -24.03 -0.52 19.41
N ARG A 39 -25.01 -1.43 19.24
CA ARG A 39 -24.73 -2.84 18.96
C ARG A 39 -24.06 -3.06 17.60
N GLN A 40 -24.36 -2.21 16.61
CA GLN A 40 -23.68 -2.26 15.32
C GLN A 40 -22.24 -1.78 15.48
N TYR A 41 -22.01 -0.64 16.15
CA TYR A 41 -20.67 -0.15 16.46
C TYR A 41 -19.85 -1.19 17.22
N LEU A 42 -20.37 -1.74 18.32
CA LEU A 42 -19.71 -2.82 19.06
C LEU A 42 -19.32 -4.02 18.17
N ALA A 43 -20.16 -4.38 17.20
CA ALA A 43 -19.85 -5.47 16.27
C ALA A 43 -18.76 -5.09 15.26
N ASP A 44 -18.76 -3.84 14.79
CA ASP A 44 -17.78 -3.32 13.84
C ASP A 44 -16.40 -3.14 14.51
N GLU A 45 -16.35 -2.56 15.72
CA GLU A 45 -15.14 -2.42 16.56
C GLU A 45 -14.42 -3.77 16.78
N ARG A 46 -15.21 -4.81 17.13
CA ARG A 46 -14.68 -6.17 17.30
C ARG A 46 -14.13 -6.74 16.00
N ALA A 47 -14.75 -6.42 14.87
CA ALA A 47 -14.30 -6.87 13.57
C ALA A 47 -13.03 -6.15 13.12
N GLU A 48 -12.90 -4.86 13.38
CA GLU A 48 -11.70 -4.06 13.11
C GLU A 48 -10.52 -4.50 13.99
N ALA A 49 -10.74 -4.70 15.30
CA ALA A 49 -9.74 -5.28 16.19
C ALA A 49 -9.26 -6.66 15.68
N ALA A 50 -10.16 -7.50 15.17
CA ALA A 50 -9.82 -8.79 14.60
C ALA A 50 -9.02 -8.65 13.28
N VAL A 51 -9.36 -7.70 12.42
CA VAL A 51 -8.60 -7.39 11.19
C VAL A 51 -7.17 -7.03 11.53
N TYR A 52 -6.95 -6.13 12.49
CA TYR A 52 -5.60 -5.71 12.89
C TYR A 52 -4.80 -6.86 13.49
N ARG A 53 -5.41 -7.72 14.33
CA ARG A 53 -4.76 -8.94 14.84
C ARG A 53 -4.41 -9.94 13.73
N ASP A 54 -5.33 -10.18 12.80
CA ASP A 54 -5.11 -11.08 11.67
C ASP A 54 -3.98 -10.55 10.76
N LEU A 55 -3.87 -9.24 10.57
CA LEU A 55 -2.76 -8.62 9.85
C LEU A 55 -1.44 -8.71 10.61
N ALA A 56 -1.46 -8.55 11.93
CA ALA A 56 -0.26 -8.61 12.77
C ALA A 56 0.39 -10.00 12.78
N GLN A 57 -0.37 -11.08 12.60
CA GLN A 57 0.14 -12.46 12.58
C GLN A 57 1.21 -12.69 11.49
N ASN A 58 1.11 -11.97 10.37
CA ASN A 58 2.02 -12.10 9.22
C ASN A 58 3.09 -11.01 9.17
N ARG A 59 3.31 -10.27 10.28
CA ARG A 59 4.25 -9.15 10.36
C ARG A 59 5.26 -9.38 11.49
N GLN A 60 6.40 -8.69 11.42
CA GLN A 60 7.47 -8.76 12.42
C GLN A 60 7.95 -7.35 12.79
N GLY A 61 8.58 -7.23 13.95
CA GLY A 61 9.11 -5.95 14.46
C GLY A 61 8.05 -4.87 14.62
N GLU A 62 8.45 -3.63 14.36
CA GLU A 62 7.64 -2.42 14.59
C GLU A 62 6.26 -2.47 13.90
N GLU A 63 6.15 -2.99 12.67
CA GLU A 63 4.86 -3.08 11.96
C GLU A 63 3.84 -3.97 12.70
N ARG A 64 4.30 -5.06 13.31
CA ARG A 64 3.44 -5.94 14.11
C ARG A 64 2.95 -5.23 15.35
N ASP A 65 3.85 -4.54 16.05
CA ASP A 65 3.54 -3.87 17.31
C ASP A 65 2.56 -2.73 17.10
N ILE A 66 2.70 -1.96 16.02
CA ILE A 66 1.73 -0.92 15.64
C ILE A 66 0.34 -1.52 15.39
N LEU A 67 0.25 -2.63 14.66
CA LEU A 67 -1.05 -3.28 14.37
C LEU A 67 -1.70 -3.84 15.64
N LEU A 68 -0.92 -4.39 16.57
CA LEU A 68 -1.44 -4.85 17.86
C LEU A 68 -1.90 -3.68 18.73
N ALA A 69 -1.19 -2.54 18.72
CA ALA A 69 -1.59 -1.33 19.41
C ALA A 69 -2.90 -0.74 18.86
N LEU A 70 -3.10 -0.76 17.54
CA LEU A 70 -4.38 -0.41 16.92
C LEU A 70 -5.50 -1.36 17.37
N ALA A 71 -5.24 -2.67 17.39
CA ALA A 71 -6.23 -3.64 17.87
C ALA A 71 -6.60 -3.47 19.36
N GLU A 72 -5.66 -2.98 20.18
CA GLU A 72 -5.90 -2.63 21.58
C GLU A 72 -6.71 -1.33 21.71
N ALA A 73 -6.47 -0.36 20.83
CA ALA A 73 -7.25 0.87 20.76
C ALA A 73 -8.73 0.62 20.45
N GLU A 74 -9.03 -0.24 19.48
CA GLU A 74 -10.42 -0.67 19.23
C GLU A 74 -11.04 -1.42 20.42
N GLY A 75 -10.20 -2.09 21.24
CA GLY A 75 -10.64 -2.68 22.51
C GLY A 75 -11.17 -1.64 23.50
N ARG A 76 -10.61 -0.42 23.51
CA ARG A 76 -11.11 0.71 24.33
C ARG A 76 -12.43 1.23 23.80
N HIS A 77 -12.61 1.28 22.49
CA HIS A 77 -13.87 1.64 21.85
C HIS A 77 -14.97 0.61 22.16
N GLU A 78 -14.64 -0.69 22.07
CA GLU A 78 -15.51 -1.79 22.51
C GLU A 78 -15.95 -1.58 23.97
N ALA A 79 -15.02 -1.28 24.88
CA ALA A 79 -15.33 -1.06 26.29
C ALA A 79 -16.31 0.11 26.50
N HIS A 80 -16.16 1.20 25.74
CA HIS A 80 -17.09 2.34 25.76
C HIS A 80 -18.51 1.93 25.34
N TRP A 81 -18.66 1.21 24.23
CA TRP A 81 -19.99 0.76 23.77
C TRP A 81 -20.61 -0.27 24.70
N LEU A 82 -19.81 -1.16 25.30
CA LEU A 82 -20.28 -2.08 26.34
C LEU A 82 -20.79 -1.33 27.57
N ALA A 83 -20.10 -0.27 28.00
CA ALA A 83 -20.54 0.56 29.12
C ALA A 83 -21.88 1.26 28.84
N LEU A 84 -22.08 1.77 27.62
CA LEU A 84 -23.35 2.38 27.21
C LEU A 84 -24.49 1.36 27.07
N LEU A 85 -24.21 0.14 26.60
CA LEU A 85 -25.21 -0.91 26.41
C LEU A 85 -25.59 -1.62 27.71
N GLY A 86 -24.67 -1.75 28.67
CA GLY A 86 -24.89 -2.47 29.92
C GLY A 86 -25.48 -3.87 29.71
N GLN A 87 -26.58 -4.19 30.39
CA GLN A 87 -27.28 -5.49 30.28
C GLN A 87 -27.85 -5.75 28.87
N GLN A 88 -27.97 -4.72 28.03
CA GLN A 88 -28.50 -4.83 26.68
C GLN A 88 -27.43 -5.26 25.66
N ALA A 89 -26.18 -5.47 26.07
CA ALA A 89 -25.12 -5.96 25.18
C ALA A 89 -25.34 -7.40 24.67
N GLY A 90 -26.13 -8.22 25.37
CA GLY A 90 -26.21 -9.67 25.15
C GLY A 90 -26.75 -10.17 23.80
N LYS A 91 -27.39 -9.31 22.98
CA LYS A 91 -27.82 -9.70 21.63
C LYS A 91 -26.72 -9.37 20.61
N ALA A 92 -25.87 -10.35 20.31
CA ALA A 92 -24.81 -10.21 19.32
C ALA A 92 -25.38 -9.84 17.94
N ARG A 93 -24.79 -8.82 17.32
CA ARG A 93 -25.07 -8.42 15.94
C ARG A 93 -23.88 -8.81 15.08
N GLN A 94 -24.14 -9.15 13.82
CA GLN A 94 -23.05 -9.36 12.87
C GLN A 94 -22.48 -7.99 12.47
N ALA A 95 -21.15 -7.92 12.37
CA ALA A 95 -20.47 -6.77 11.81
C ALA A 95 -20.96 -6.50 10.38
N SER A 96 -20.75 -5.27 9.92
CA SER A 96 -21.11 -4.83 8.58
C SER A 96 -20.51 -5.77 7.52
N PHE A 97 -21.18 -5.89 6.37
CA PHE A 97 -20.66 -6.72 5.27
C PHE A 97 -19.22 -6.34 4.90
N ARG A 98 -18.91 -5.04 4.94
CA ARG A 98 -17.59 -4.51 4.65
C ARG A 98 -16.54 -4.97 5.66
N SER A 99 -16.81 -4.85 6.95
CA SER A 99 -15.88 -5.27 8.02
C SER A 99 -15.64 -6.78 7.98
N ARG A 100 -16.68 -7.56 7.67
CA ARG A 100 -16.55 -9.02 7.46
C ARG A 100 -15.71 -9.37 6.24
N PHE A 101 -15.92 -8.67 5.13
CA PHE A 101 -15.13 -8.86 3.91
C PHE A 101 -13.66 -8.48 4.13
N LEU A 102 -13.41 -7.39 4.86
CA LEU A 102 -12.07 -6.97 5.25
C LEU A 102 -11.39 -8.03 6.13
N GLY A 103 -12.09 -8.57 7.12
CA GLY A 103 -11.59 -9.65 7.98
C GLY A 103 -11.28 -10.93 7.21
N PHE A 104 -12.13 -11.30 6.25
CA PHE A 104 -11.83 -12.42 5.34
C PHE A 104 -10.53 -12.17 4.57
N LEU A 105 -10.35 -10.96 4.02
CA LEU A 105 -9.14 -10.63 3.27
C LEU A 105 -7.89 -10.60 4.16
N ALA A 106 -7.99 -10.04 5.36
CA ALA A 106 -6.90 -10.00 6.34
C ALA A 106 -6.38 -11.40 6.64
N ARG A 107 -7.29 -12.33 6.94
CA ARG A 107 -6.96 -13.70 7.34
C ARG A 107 -6.33 -14.54 6.23
N HIS A 108 -6.77 -14.34 4.98
CA HIS A 108 -6.33 -15.19 3.87
C HIS A 108 -5.19 -14.57 3.05
N PHE A 109 -5.09 -13.24 3.00
CA PHE A 109 -4.15 -12.56 2.11
C PHE A 109 -3.11 -11.70 2.84
N GLY A 110 -3.29 -11.34 4.12
CA GLY A 110 -2.24 -10.76 5.00
C GLY A 110 -1.44 -9.56 4.47
N SER A 111 -2.00 -8.84 3.49
CA SER A 111 -1.19 -8.04 2.55
C SER A 111 -1.36 -6.55 2.74
N VAL A 112 -0.41 -5.79 2.20
CA VAL A 112 -0.49 -4.33 2.06
C VAL A 112 -1.82 -3.89 1.41
N PHE A 113 -2.39 -4.74 0.55
CA PHE A 113 -3.70 -4.52 -0.08
C PHE A 113 -4.84 -4.42 0.93
N VAL A 114 -4.79 -5.20 2.02
CA VAL A 114 -5.82 -5.18 3.07
C VAL A 114 -5.70 -3.91 3.91
N LEU A 115 -4.48 -3.47 4.23
CA LEU A 115 -4.25 -2.20 4.92
C LEU A 115 -4.79 -1.01 4.13
N ALA A 116 -4.62 -0.99 2.81
CA ALA A 116 -5.20 0.06 1.97
C ALA A 116 -6.74 0.05 1.96
N LEU A 117 -7.37 -1.13 2.04
CA LEU A 117 -8.82 -1.23 2.20
C LEU A 117 -9.29 -0.77 3.59
N ALA A 118 -8.52 -1.14 4.62
CA ALA A 118 -8.77 -0.77 6.01
C ALA A 118 -8.73 0.75 6.15
N GLN A 119 -7.71 1.42 5.60
CA GLN A 119 -7.62 2.88 5.56
C GLN A 119 -8.91 3.55 5.03
N ARG A 120 -9.46 3.02 3.93
CA ARG A 120 -10.71 3.56 3.34
C ARG A 120 -11.93 3.28 4.21
N ALA A 121 -11.86 2.28 5.10
CA ALA A 121 -12.91 1.96 6.05
C ALA A 121 -12.92 2.97 7.20
N GLU A 122 -11.76 3.23 7.80
CA GLU A 122 -11.55 4.20 8.89
C GLU A 122 -12.05 5.61 8.52
N GLY A 123 -11.67 6.12 7.33
CA GLY A 123 -12.06 7.48 6.88
C GLY A 123 -13.56 7.71 6.64
N ARG A 124 -14.43 6.76 7.02
CA ARG A 124 -15.90 6.87 6.96
C ARG A 124 -16.58 6.71 8.32
N SER A 125 -15.83 6.67 9.41
CA SER A 125 -16.38 6.50 10.75
C SER A 125 -17.38 7.62 11.11
N PRO A 126 -18.55 7.28 11.70
CA PRO A 126 -19.58 8.26 12.05
C PRO A 126 -19.28 9.00 13.36
N TYR A 127 -18.21 8.67 14.09
CA TYR A 127 -17.97 9.14 15.46
C TYR A 127 -17.79 10.65 15.59
N ALA A 128 -17.24 11.31 14.57
CA ALA A 128 -17.15 12.78 14.56
C ALA A 128 -18.53 13.48 14.63
N LYS A 129 -19.62 12.77 14.31
CA LYS A 129 -20.99 13.31 14.28
C LYS A 129 -21.92 12.61 15.28
N ASP A 130 -21.46 11.59 16.01
CA ASP A 130 -22.30 10.87 16.97
C ASP A 130 -22.17 11.50 18.38
N PRO A 131 -23.26 11.99 18.99
CA PRO A 131 -23.22 12.61 20.32
C PRO A 131 -22.89 11.63 21.46
N ASN A 132 -22.91 10.32 21.21
CA ASN A 132 -22.58 9.27 22.16
C ASN A 132 -21.13 8.76 22.01
N ALA A 133 -20.42 9.15 20.95
CA ALA A 133 -18.99 8.92 20.84
C ALA A 133 -18.24 9.97 21.68
N THR A 134 -17.13 9.57 22.30
CA THR A 134 -16.29 10.52 23.03
C THR A 134 -15.42 11.32 22.07
N ALA A 135 -15.00 12.53 22.47
CA ALA A 135 -14.03 13.31 21.69
C ALA A 135 -12.70 12.56 21.50
N ALA A 136 -12.31 11.73 22.48
CA ALA A 136 -11.14 10.86 22.38
C ALA A 136 -11.32 9.81 21.28
N MET A 137 -12.46 9.11 21.20
CA MET A 137 -12.72 8.13 20.13
C MET A 137 -12.70 8.76 18.74
N ALA A 138 -13.30 9.95 18.60
CA ALA A 138 -13.29 10.67 17.32
C ALA A 138 -11.88 11.13 16.90
N ALA A 139 -10.98 11.37 17.87
CA ALA A 139 -9.58 11.69 17.61
C ALA A 139 -8.75 10.42 17.33
N ASP A 140 -8.94 9.35 18.11
CA ASP A 140 -8.29 8.04 17.93
C ASP A 140 -8.54 7.55 16.49
N GLU A 141 -9.76 7.62 15.98
CA GLU A 141 -10.10 7.26 14.59
C GLU A 141 -9.31 8.04 13.52
N GLN A 142 -9.14 9.36 13.70
CA GLN A 142 -8.37 10.17 12.75
C GLN A 142 -6.89 9.77 12.75
N ILE A 143 -6.36 9.43 13.93
CA ILE A 143 -5.00 8.94 14.07
C ILE A 143 -4.88 7.51 13.53
N HIS A 144 -5.89 6.64 13.72
CA HIS A 144 -5.92 5.29 13.15
C HIS A 144 -5.84 5.36 11.63
N GLU A 145 -6.64 6.22 10.98
CA GLU A 145 -6.58 6.43 9.53
C GLU A 145 -5.15 6.81 9.08
N GLU A 146 -4.51 7.73 9.79
CA GLU A 146 -3.18 8.25 9.45
C GLU A 146 -2.08 7.19 9.66
N VAL A 147 -2.14 6.43 10.76
CA VAL A 147 -1.22 5.33 11.04
C VAL A 147 -1.37 4.21 10.00
N VAL A 148 -2.60 3.81 9.68
CA VAL A 148 -2.88 2.80 8.65
C VAL A 148 -2.44 3.30 7.28
N ARG A 149 -2.64 4.59 6.96
CA ARG A 149 -2.11 5.22 5.74
C ARG A 149 -0.59 5.17 5.69
N GLY A 150 0.09 5.43 6.82
CA GLY A 150 1.54 5.32 6.94
C GLY A 150 2.06 3.90 6.68
N LEU A 151 1.44 2.90 7.31
CA LEU A 151 1.76 1.47 7.09
C LEU A 151 1.48 1.03 5.64
N ALA A 152 0.33 1.42 5.08
CA ALA A 152 -0.01 1.14 3.68
C ALA A 152 0.97 1.83 2.72
N THR A 153 1.45 3.03 3.04
CA THR A 153 2.43 3.75 2.21
C THR A 153 3.81 3.10 2.26
N ARG A 154 4.31 2.73 3.44
CA ARG A 154 5.54 1.94 3.59
C ARG A 154 5.46 0.62 2.82
N GLY A 155 4.36 -0.11 2.98
CA GLY A 155 4.11 -1.35 2.23
C GLY A 155 4.04 -1.14 0.71
N ARG A 156 3.41 -0.05 0.24
CA ARG A 156 3.36 0.29 -1.19
C ARG A 156 4.75 0.62 -1.72
N ASN A 157 5.57 1.37 -0.99
CA ASN A 157 6.92 1.73 -1.41
C ASN A 157 7.81 0.49 -1.53
N ARG A 158 7.71 -0.47 -0.62
CA ARG A 158 8.39 -1.78 -0.74
C ARG A 158 7.95 -2.56 -1.98
N LEU A 159 6.68 -2.46 -2.36
CA LEU A 159 6.13 -3.18 -3.52
C LEU A 159 6.23 -2.40 -4.85
N ALA A 160 6.52 -1.09 -4.82
CA ALA A 160 6.30 -0.18 -5.94
C ALA A 160 7.13 -0.50 -7.19
N GLY A 161 8.33 -1.06 -7.05
CA GLY A 161 9.16 -1.48 -8.19
C GLY A 161 8.57 -2.71 -8.88
N THR A 162 8.58 -3.83 -8.18
CA THR A 162 8.22 -5.16 -8.73
C THR A 162 6.74 -5.29 -9.07
N PHE A 163 5.84 -4.75 -8.24
CA PHE A 163 4.39 -4.85 -8.49
C PHE A 163 3.97 -4.04 -9.71
N ARG A 164 4.54 -2.83 -9.86
CA ARG A 164 4.25 -1.97 -10.99
C ARG A 164 4.72 -2.63 -12.29
N ALA A 165 5.94 -3.16 -12.32
CA ALA A 165 6.48 -3.89 -13.46
C ALA A 165 5.62 -5.13 -13.81
N ALA A 166 5.23 -5.90 -12.81
CA ALA A 166 4.38 -7.08 -12.98
C ALA A 166 3.02 -6.76 -13.62
N VAL A 167 2.30 -5.77 -13.09
CA VAL A 167 0.99 -5.40 -13.62
C VAL A 167 1.12 -4.76 -15.01
N PHE A 168 2.15 -3.94 -15.23
CA PHE A 168 2.42 -3.41 -16.57
C PHE A 168 2.70 -4.54 -17.57
N GLY A 169 3.51 -5.54 -17.21
CA GLY A 169 3.82 -6.66 -18.10
C GLY A 169 2.58 -7.47 -18.45
N ALA A 170 1.79 -7.87 -17.45
CA ALA A 170 0.55 -8.61 -17.70
C ALA A 170 -0.43 -7.82 -18.57
N ASN A 171 -0.59 -6.52 -18.31
CA ASN A 171 -1.48 -5.67 -19.10
C ASN A 171 -0.97 -5.46 -20.53
N ASP A 172 0.33 -5.28 -20.70
CA ASP A 172 0.95 -5.14 -22.02
C ASP A 172 0.78 -6.43 -22.84
N GLY A 173 1.02 -7.59 -22.23
CA GLY A 173 0.76 -8.90 -22.86
C GLY A 173 -0.71 -9.09 -23.25
N LEU A 174 -1.65 -8.74 -22.36
CA LEU A 174 -3.09 -8.81 -22.63
C LEU A 174 -3.48 -7.95 -23.85
N VAL A 175 -3.05 -6.69 -23.87
CA VAL A 175 -3.47 -5.72 -24.90
C VAL A 175 -2.75 -5.97 -26.21
N SER A 176 -1.43 -6.14 -26.20
CA SER A 176 -0.63 -6.33 -27.41
C SER A 176 -1.02 -7.61 -28.15
N ASN A 177 -1.14 -8.74 -27.44
CA ASN A 177 -1.44 -10.01 -28.08
C ASN A 177 -2.92 -10.14 -28.47
N LEU A 178 -3.85 -9.54 -27.72
CA LEU A 178 -5.23 -9.41 -28.19
C LEU A 178 -5.29 -8.60 -29.49
N SER A 179 -4.60 -7.47 -29.54
CA SER A 179 -4.58 -6.61 -30.72
C SER A 179 -4.02 -7.33 -31.94
N LEU A 180 -2.94 -8.10 -31.76
CA LEU A 180 -2.37 -8.96 -32.81
C LEU A 180 -3.38 -10.01 -33.29
N VAL A 181 -3.98 -10.77 -32.37
CA VAL A 181 -4.96 -11.82 -32.69
C VAL A 181 -6.17 -11.26 -33.43
N MET A 182 -6.70 -10.12 -32.97
CA MET A 182 -7.85 -9.45 -33.60
C MET A 182 -7.51 -8.95 -35.00
N GLY A 183 -6.34 -8.36 -35.20
CA GLY A 183 -5.88 -7.90 -36.52
C GLY A 183 -5.63 -9.05 -37.50
N MET A 184 -4.98 -10.12 -37.06
CA MET A 184 -4.76 -11.31 -37.88
C MET A 184 -6.08 -11.99 -38.25
N ALA A 185 -7.00 -12.15 -37.30
CA ALA A 185 -8.29 -12.78 -37.61
C ALA A 185 -9.15 -11.92 -38.55
N ALA A 186 -9.07 -10.59 -38.44
CA ALA A 186 -9.78 -9.67 -39.32
C ALA A 186 -9.28 -9.69 -40.77
N SER A 187 -8.02 -10.06 -41.02
CA SER A 187 -7.51 -10.19 -42.39
C SER A 187 -8.01 -11.43 -43.12
N GLY A 188 -8.77 -12.31 -42.44
CA GLY A 188 -9.36 -13.51 -43.05
C GLY A 188 -8.44 -14.72 -43.13
N VAL A 189 -7.25 -14.68 -42.52
CA VAL A 189 -6.36 -15.85 -42.48
C VAL A 189 -6.94 -17.00 -41.66
N ALA A 190 -6.48 -18.22 -41.93
CA ALA A 190 -6.91 -19.41 -41.19
C ALA A 190 -6.60 -19.30 -39.68
N SER A 191 -7.46 -19.88 -38.84
CA SER A 191 -7.30 -19.83 -37.37
C SER A 191 -5.96 -20.41 -36.88
N THR A 192 -5.38 -21.37 -37.61
CA THR A 192 -4.04 -21.88 -37.34
C THR A 192 -2.97 -20.80 -37.49
N VAL A 193 -3.10 -19.92 -38.49
CA VAL A 193 -2.19 -18.78 -38.69
C VAL A 193 -2.37 -17.77 -37.56
N VAL A 194 -3.61 -17.47 -37.18
CA VAL A 194 -3.90 -16.59 -36.03
C VAL A 194 -3.26 -17.12 -34.74
N LEU A 195 -3.39 -18.42 -34.47
CA LEU A 195 -2.78 -19.06 -33.31
C LEU A 195 -1.26 -18.98 -33.35
N LEU A 196 -0.63 -19.33 -34.48
CA LEU A 196 0.82 -19.27 -34.64
C LEU A 196 1.34 -17.84 -34.48
N SER A 197 0.66 -16.85 -35.04
CA SER A 197 0.98 -15.43 -34.85
C SER A 197 0.85 -15.02 -33.40
N GLY A 198 -0.20 -15.45 -32.69
CA GLY A 198 -0.37 -15.15 -31.26
C GLY A 198 0.68 -15.82 -30.36
N ILE A 199 1.13 -17.03 -30.69
CA ILE A 199 2.25 -17.69 -29.97
C ILE A 199 3.56 -16.96 -30.26
N ALA A 200 3.81 -16.60 -31.52
CA ALA A 200 5.00 -15.84 -31.90
C ALA A 200 5.03 -14.45 -31.23
N GLY A 201 3.89 -13.75 -31.21
CA GLY A 201 3.73 -12.46 -30.54
C GLY A 201 3.93 -12.55 -29.03
N LEU A 202 3.40 -13.60 -28.39
CA LEU A 202 3.64 -13.89 -26.98
C LEU A 202 5.13 -14.06 -26.69
N LEU A 203 5.83 -14.94 -27.43
CA LEU A 203 7.24 -15.24 -27.18
C LEU A 203 8.13 -14.04 -27.49
N ALA A 204 7.92 -13.38 -28.63
CA ALA A 204 8.69 -12.21 -29.03
C ALA A 204 8.50 -11.05 -28.05
N GLY A 205 7.25 -10.79 -27.65
CA GLY A 205 6.93 -9.75 -26.66
C GLY A 205 7.50 -10.06 -25.28
N ALA A 206 7.35 -11.30 -24.79
CA ALA A 206 7.88 -11.69 -23.48
C ALA A 206 9.41 -11.59 -23.43
N MET A 207 10.10 -12.06 -24.48
CA MET A 207 11.57 -11.94 -24.59
C MET A 207 12.01 -10.47 -24.67
N SER A 208 11.32 -9.66 -25.47
CA SER A 208 11.61 -8.23 -25.59
C SER A 208 11.44 -7.50 -24.26
N MET A 209 10.35 -7.78 -23.54
CA MET A 209 10.09 -7.18 -22.24
C MET A 209 11.13 -7.61 -21.19
N GLY A 210 11.46 -8.91 -21.13
CA GLY A 210 12.48 -9.42 -20.22
C GLY A 210 13.87 -8.83 -20.52
N ALA A 211 14.26 -8.75 -21.78
CA ALA A 211 15.54 -8.14 -22.18
C ALA A 211 15.58 -6.64 -21.87
N GLY A 212 14.48 -5.91 -22.12
CA GLY A 212 14.35 -4.50 -21.80
C GLY A 212 14.50 -4.23 -20.31
N GLU A 213 13.86 -5.04 -19.46
CA GLU A 213 13.97 -4.91 -18.01
C GLU A 213 15.38 -5.25 -17.51
N PHE A 214 16.02 -6.29 -18.06
CA PHE A 214 17.43 -6.61 -17.76
C PHE A 214 18.36 -5.42 -18.02
N ILE A 215 18.25 -4.83 -19.23
CA ILE A 215 19.07 -3.69 -19.66
C ILE A 215 18.79 -2.48 -18.77
N SER A 216 17.51 -2.21 -18.48
CA SER A 216 17.09 -1.09 -17.63
C SER A 216 17.69 -1.19 -16.22
N VAL A 217 17.54 -2.34 -15.55
CA VAL A 217 18.10 -2.55 -14.20
C VAL A 217 19.62 -2.49 -14.22
N ARG A 218 20.27 -3.09 -15.23
CA ARG A 218 21.72 -3.05 -15.35
C ARG A 218 22.25 -1.63 -15.57
N SER A 219 21.61 -0.87 -16.45
CA SER A 219 21.98 0.53 -16.71
C SER A 219 21.79 1.41 -15.46
N GLN A 220 20.68 1.24 -14.72
CA GLN A 220 20.47 1.95 -13.45
C GLN A 220 21.57 1.65 -12.43
N ARG A 221 22.00 0.39 -12.33
CA ARG A 221 23.11 -0.02 -11.46
C ARG A 221 24.45 0.57 -11.90
N GLU A 222 24.72 0.57 -13.20
CA GLU A 222 25.94 1.17 -13.77
C GLU A 222 25.98 2.69 -13.52
N LEU A 223 24.84 3.39 -13.65
CA LEU A 223 24.73 4.82 -13.31
C LEU A 223 24.93 5.10 -11.82
N LEU A 224 24.34 4.28 -10.94
CA LEU A 224 24.55 4.40 -9.50
C LEU A 224 26.00 4.12 -9.12
N ALA A 225 26.62 3.09 -9.71
CA ALA A 225 28.03 2.77 -9.50
C ALA A 225 28.95 3.91 -9.97
N ALA A 226 28.63 4.57 -11.08
CA ALA A 226 29.37 5.73 -11.57
C ALA A 226 29.24 6.96 -10.65
N THR A 227 28.22 7.02 -9.80
CA THR A 227 28.02 8.11 -8.83
C THR A 227 28.76 7.86 -7.51
N ARG A 228 29.24 6.62 -7.26
CA ARG A 228 29.99 6.29 -6.05
C ARG A 228 31.40 6.90 -6.10
N PRO A 229 31.94 7.38 -4.96
CA PRO A 229 33.32 7.86 -4.90
C PRO A 229 34.28 6.79 -5.43
N THR A 230 35.07 7.11 -6.45
CA THR A 230 36.13 6.20 -6.91
C THR A 230 37.17 6.02 -5.80
N GLN A 231 37.86 4.87 -5.78
CA GLN A 231 38.95 4.66 -4.81
C GLN A 231 40.04 5.74 -4.88
N ILE A 232 40.19 6.41 -6.02
CA ILE A 232 41.06 7.58 -6.19
C ILE A 232 40.57 8.76 -5.34
N THR A 233 39.27 9.07 -5.32
CA THR A 233 38.71 10.09 -4.43
C THR A 233 38.83 9.74 -2.96
N LEU A 234 38.66 8.46 -2.58
CA LEU A 234 38.83 8.01 -1.19
C LEU A 234 40.30 8.02 -0.73
N ALA A 235 41.25 7.66 -1.60
CA ALA A 235 42.68 7.68 -1.30
C ALA A 235 43.30 9.09 -1.34
N ALA A 236 42.70 10.00 -2.10
CA ALA A 236 43.09 11.42 -2.16
C ALA A 236 42.46 12.26 -1.04
N ALA A 237 41.33 11.84 -0.46
CA ALA A 237 40.62 12.58 0.58
C ALA A 237 41.50 12.99 1.79
N PRO A 238 42.42 12.16 2.33
CA PRO A 238 43.31 12.57 3.42
C PRO A 238 44.42 13.52 2.99
N LYS A 239 44.64 13.69 1.68
CA LYS A 239 45.68 14.52 1.07
C LYS A 239 45.11 15.79 0.43
N LEU A 240 43.79 15.97 0.46
CA LEU A 240 43.15 17.21 0.00
C LEU A 240 43.68 18.36 0.85
N ASP A 241 43.97 19.48 0.20
CA ASP A 241 44.38 20.68 0.92
C ASP A 241 43.15 21.30 1.58
N ILE A 242 43.02 21.03 2.87
CA ILE A 242 41.89 21.47 3.69
C ILE A 242 41.90 22.99 3.89
N GLU A 243 43.06 23.65 3.79
CA GLU A 243 43.16 25.12 3.92
C GLU A 243 42.59 25.84 2.68
N HIS A 244 42.40 25.14 1.55
CA HIS A 244 41.93 25.71 0.28
C HIS A 244 40.47 25.39 -0.09
N ASN A 245 39.61 25.02 0.88
CA ASN A 245 38.16 24.77 0.66
C ASN A 245 37.82 23.67 -0.37
N GLU A 246 38.76 22.79 -0.73
CA GLU A 246 38.50 21.76 -1.75
C GLU A 246 37.42 20.76 -1.33
N LEU A 247 37.37 20.42 -0.03
CA LEU A 247 36.35 19.52 0.51
C LEU A 247 34.95 20.18 0.53
N LEU A 248 34.89 21.50 0.77
CA LEU A 248 33.65 22.27 0.66
C LEU A 248 33.12 22.25 -0.79
N LEU A 249 34.01 22.43 -1.77
CA LEU A 249 33.66 22.35 -3.19
C LEU A 249 33.13 20.97 -3.60
N VAL A 250 33.65 19.88 -3.03
CA VAL A 250 33.11 18.53 -3.26
C VAL A 250 31.66 18.41 -2.78
N TYR A 251 31.32 18.94 -1.61
CA TYR A 251 29.95 18.88 -1.08
C TYR A 251 28.98 19.81 -1.81
N LEU A 252 29.44 21.01 -2.18
CA LEU A 252 28.68 21.92 -3.05
C LEU A 252 28.41 21.29 -4.42
N ALA A 253 29.40 20.65 -5.03
CA ALA A 253 29.25 19.96 -6.33
C ALA A 253 28.29 18.76 -6.26
N ARG A 254 28.10 18.16 -5.08
CA ARG A 254 27.11 17.12 -4.84
C ARG A 254 25.69 17.68 -4.58
N GLY A 255 25.53 19.00 -4.55
CA GLY A 255 24.23 19.68 -4.43
C GLY A 255 23.84 20.11 -3.02
N MET A 256 24.77 20.11 -2.05
CA MET A 256 24.50 20.62 -0.71
C MET A 256 24.34 22.15 -0.75
N SER A 257 23.49 22.69 0.14
CA SER A 257 23.53 24.13 0.41
C SER A 257 24.88 24.48 1.05
N HIS A 258 25.28 25.75 0.97
CA HIS A 258 26.56 26.19 1.52
C HIS A 258 26.68 25.86 3.02
N GLU A 259 25.65 26.16 3.79
CA GLU A 259 25.56 25.87 5.23
C GLU A 259 25.66 24.36 5.53
N ALA A 260 24.95 23.53 4.76
CA ALA A 260 25.01 22.09 4.91
C ALA A 260 26.40 21.52 4.57
N ALA A 261 27.02 22.05 3.51
CA ALA A 261 28.35 21.65 3.08
C ALA A 261 29.41 22.02 4.13
N GLU A 262 29.36 23.22 4.71
CA GLU A 262 30.25 23.66 5.79
C GLU A 262 30.10 22.80 7.05
N HIS A 263 28.86 22.49 7.44
CA HIS A 263 28.57 21.60 8.57
C HIS A 263 29.19 20.22 8.35
N ARG A 264 29.02 19.64 7.16
CA ARG A 264 29.55 18.32 6.80
C ARG A 264 31.08 18.30 6.70
N VAL A 265 31.72 19.39 6.26
CA VAL A 265 33.18 19.54 6.31
C VAL A 265 33.66 19.52 7.76
N ALA A 266 33.04 20.32 8.65
CA ALA A 266 33.43 20.40 10.05
C ALA A 266 33.29 19.05 10.79
N GLU A 267 32.27 18.27 10.45
CA GLU A 267 32.05 16.92 10.98
C GLU A 267 33.20 15.97 10.57
N ARG A 268 33.52 15.90 9.28
CA ARG A 268 34.59 15.02 8.77
C ARG A 268 35.99 15.44 9.22
N MET A 269 36.15 16.71 9.57
CA MET A 269 37.36 17.28 10.17
C MET A 269 37.49 17.03 11.68
N GLY A 270 36.48 16.40 12.31
CA GLY A 270 36.46 16.16 13.75
C GLY A 270 36.35 17.44 14.58
N LEU A 271 35.93 18.55 13.96
CA LEU A 271 35.68 19.84 14.64
C LEU A 271 34.33 19.83 15.38
N LEU A 272 33.43 18.92 14.99
CA LEU A 272 32.20 18.59 15.70
C LEU A 272 32.36 17.24 16.41
N SER A 273 31.90 17.16 17.66
CA SER A 273 31.94 15.95 18.48
C SER A 273 30.74 15.02 18.25
N CYS A 274 29.76 15.43 17.43
CA CYS A 274 28.61 14.65 16.99
C CYS A 274 28.25 14.96 15.52
N ASP A 275 27.53 14.06 14.85
CA ASP A 275 26.70 14.40 13.69
C ASP A 275 25.45 15.15 14.21
N CYS A 276 25.67 16.40 14.62
CA CYS A 276 24.75 17.10 15.50
C CYS A 276 23.48 17.61 14.79
N ASP A 277 23.42 17.54 13.46
CA ASP A 277 22.21 17.84 12.68
C ASP A 277 22.13 16.97 11.40
N PRO A 278 21.49 15.78 11.47
CA PRO A 278 21.31 14.91 10.32
C PRO A 278 20.42 15.51 9.23
N SER A 279 19.69 16.61 9.49
CA SER A 279 18.87 17.29 8.47
C SER A 279 19.70 18.06 7.44
N LEU A 280 20.95 18.38 7.76
CA LEU A 280 21.92 19.02 6.86
C LEU A 280 22.73 18.00 6.04
N SER A 281 22.43 16.70 6.14
CA SER A 281 23.09 15.66 5.35
C SER A 281 22.49 15.55 3.94
N LEU A 282 23.34 15.54 2.90
CA LEU A 282 22.89 15.38 1.50
C LEU A 282 22.17 14.04 1.26
N GLN A 283 22.59 13.03 2.01
CA GLN A 283 21.94 11.75 2.15
C GLN A 283 22.10 11.41 3.64
N PRO A 284 21.03 11.19 4.41
CA PRO A 284 21.17 10.45 5.66
C PRO A 284 21.87 9.16 5.25
N GLU A 285 22.98 8.80 5.91
CA GLU A 285 23.76 7.61 5.57
C GLU A 285 22.81 6.41 5.56
N LEU A 286 22.30 6.06 4.37
CA LEU A 286 21.54 4.84 4.18
C LEU A 286 22.56 3.74 4.45
N PRO A 287 22.31 2.86 5.43
CA PRO A 287 23.29 1.88 5.85
C PRO A 287 23.87 1.17 4.63
N GLU A 288 25.20 1.17 4.52
CA GLU A 288 25.94 0.55 3.41
C GLU A 288 25.66 -0.97 3.31
N ASP A 289 24.99 -1.56 4.31
CA ASP A 289 24.69 -2.98 4.46
C ASP A 289 23.19 -3.35 4.31
N GLU A 290 22.27 -2.40 4.10
CA GLU A 290 20.91 -2.76 3.68
C GLU A 290 20.85 -2.72 2.16
N ASP A 291 20.81 -3.91 1.57
CA ASP A 291 20.63 -4.21 0.15
C ASP A 291 19.82 -3.14 -0.62
N GLN A 292 20.51 -2.11 -1.12
CA GLN A 292 20.01 -1.27 -2.22
C GLN A 292 19.76 -2.13 -3.49
N HIS A 293 20.18 -3.39 -3.47
CA HIS A 293 19.85 -4.44 -4.42
C HIS A 293 18.42 -4.99 -4.29
N GLU A 294 17.72 -4.78 -3.17
CA GLU A 294 16.38 -5.31 -2.95
C GLU A 294 15.31 -4.41 -3.60
N ALA A 295 15.51 -3.09 -3.63
CA ALA A 295 14.59 -2.16 -4.29
C ALA A 295 14.60 -2.28 -5.83
N VAL A 296 15.71 -2.74 -6.42
CA VAL A 296 15.86 -2.91 -7.88
C VAL A 296 15.81 -4.39 -8.29
N GLY A 297 15.89 -5.33 -7.34
CA GLY A 297 16.03 -6.76 -7.63
C GLY A 297 17.32 -7.08 -8.41
N THR A 298 17.64 -8.36 -8.63
CA THR A 298 18.69 -8.73 -9.59
C THR A 298 18.19 -8.48 -11.02
N ALA A 299 19.07 -8.02 -11.92
CA ALA A 299 18.70 -7.80 -13.33
C ALA A 299 18.03 -9.04 -13.96
N TRP A 300 18.51 -10.22 -13.59
CA TRP A 300 17.91 -11.51 -13.97
C TRP A 300 16.53 -11.76 -13.36
N GLY A 301 16.34 -11.45 -12.07
CA GLY A 301 15.04 -11.59 -11.41
C GLY A 301 13.99 -10.67 -12.01
N ALA A 302 14.35 -9.40 -12.27
CA ALA A 302 13.46 -8.43 -12.91
C ALA A 302 13.10 -8.83 -14.36
N ALA A 303 14.08 -9.33 -15.12
CA ALA A 303 13.88 -9.84 -16.48
C ALA A 303 12.95 -11.04 -16.53
N LEU A 304 13.20 -12.05 -15.68
CA LEU A 304 12.38 -13.27 -15.63
C LEU A 304 10.96 -12.97 -15.16
N SER A 305 10.80 -12.10 -14.15
CA SER A 305 9.51 -11.62 -13.69
C SER A 305 8.73 -10.94 -14.83
N SER A 306 9.35 -9.98 -15.52
CA SER A 306 8.72 -9.26 -16.64
C SER A 306 8.33 -10.20 -17.78
N PHE A 307 9.20 -11.14 -18.14
CA PHE A 307 8.91 -12.20 -19.11
C PHE A 307 7.66 -12.99 -18.71
N CYS A 308 7.61 -13.49 -17.47
CA CYS A 308 6.50 -14.31 -16.98
C CYS A 308 5.19 -13.54 -16.91
N PHE A 309 5.21 -12.29 -16.42
CA PHE A 309 4.01 -11.47 -16.34
C PHE A 309 3.48 -11.13 -17.73
N PHE A 310 4.34 -10.74 -18.68
CA PHE A 310 3.94 -10.55 -20.07
C PHE A 310 3.32 -11.81 -20.66
N ALA A 311 4.02 -12.95 -20.56
CA ALA A 311 3.56 -14.22 -21.10
C ALA A 311 2.21 -14.64 -20.51
N SER A 312 2.01 -14.42 -19.20
CA SER A 312 0.73 -14.72 -18.52
C SER A 312 -0.43 -13.87 -19.03
N GLY A 313 -0.18 -12.64 -19.46
CA GLY A 313 -1.20 -11.81 -20.11
C GLY A 313 -1.44 -12.22 -21.55
N ALA A 314 -0.35 -12.42 -22.30
CA ALA A 314 -0.39 -12.72 -23.72
C ALA A 314 -0.98 -14.11 -24.06
N ILE A 315 -0.97 -15.06 -23.12
CA ILE A 315 -1.59 -16.37 -23.35
C ILE A 315 -3.13 -16.30 -23.37
N VAL A 316 -3.73 -15.38 -22.63
CA VAL A 316 -5.19 -15.26 -22.48
C VAL A 316 -5.94 -15.12 -23.83
N PRO A 317 -5.57 -14.18 -24.73
CA PRO A 317 -6.28 -14.03 -26.01
C PRO A 317 -6.13 -15.22 -26.96
N ILE A 318 -5.12 -16.08 -26.79
CA ILE A 318 -4.91 -17.26 -27.65
C ILE A 318 -5.57 -18.53 -27.10
N LEU A 319 -6.05 -18.54 -25.85
CA LEU A 319 -6.70 -19.71 -25.25
C LEU A 319 -7.84 -20.29 -26.11
N PRO A 320 -8.78 -19.49 -26.67
CA PRO A 320 -9.86 -20.05 -27.49
C PRO A 320 -9.32 -20.82 -28.70
N PHE A 321 -8.29 -20.29 -29.35
CA PHE A 321 -7.66 -20.90 -30.51
C PHE A 321 -6.86 -22.16 -30.14
N LEU A 322 -6.21 -22.18 -28.97
CA LEU A 322 -5.55 -23.38 -28.43
C LEU A 322 -6.54 -24.53 -28.18
N PHE A 323 -7.77 -24.22 -27.76
CA PHE A 323 -8.84 -25.19 -27.59
C PHE A 323 -9.64 -25.48 -28.87
N GLY A 324 -9.13 -25.07 -30.04
CA GLY A 324 -9.71 -25.40 -31.34
C GLY A 324 -10.92 -24.54 -31.75
N MET A 325 -11.21 -23.45 -31.04
CA MET A 325 -12.24 -22.50 -31.48
C MET A 325 -11.78 -21.75 -32.72
N THR A 326 -12.71 -21.46 -33.64
CA THR A 326 -12.44 -20.75 -34.88
C THR A 326 -13.44 -19.63 -35.13
N GLY A 327 -13.10 -18.75 -36.07
CA GLY A 327 -13.97 -17.65 -36.53
C GLY A 327 -14.32 -16.64 -35.44
N VAL A 328 -15.48 -16.00 -35.62
CA VAL A 328 -15.95 -14.90 -34.75
C VAL A 328 -16.16 -15.35 -33.31
N ALA A 329 -16.58 -16.61 -33.09
CA ALA A 329 -16.78 -17.15 -31.75
C ALA A 329 -15.47 -17.14 -30.94
N ALA A 330 -14.34 -17.51 -31.54
CA ALA A 330 -13.03 -17.47 -30.90
C ALA A 330 -12.64 -16.03 -30.49
N LEU A 331 -12.92 -15.05 -31.36
CA LEU A 331 -12.63 -13.64 -31.09
C LEU A 331 -13.48 -13.06 -29.96
N VAL A 332 -14.77 -13.40 -29.90
CA VAL A 332 -15.66 -12.97 -28.83
C VAL A 332 -15.19 -13.53 -27.50
N VAL A 333 -14.86 -14.83 -27.44
CA VAL A 333 -14.35 -15.43 -26.20
C VAL A 333 -13.00 -14.82 -25.80
N ALA A 334 -12.08 -14.61 -26.74
CA ALA A 334 -10.80 -13.96 -26.46
C ALA A 334 -10.99 -12.55 -25.89
N GLY A 335 -11.87 -11.75 -26.52
CA GLY A 335 -12.20 -10.39 -26.08
C GLY A 335 -12.85 -10.36 -24.70
N VAL A 336 -13.75 -11.29 -24.39
CA VAL A 336 -14.38 -11.41 -23.06
C VAL A 336 -13.36 -11.80 -22.00
N LEU A 337 -12.52 -12.81 -22.25
CA LEU A 337 -11.48 -13.24 -21.31
C LEU A 337 -10.49 -12.12 -21.01
N VAL A 338 -9.98 -11.45 -22.04
CA VAL A 338 -9.09 -10.30 -21.88
C VAL A 338 -9.81 -9.14 -21.19
N GLY A 339 -11.08 -8.87 -21.53
CA GLY A 339 -11.86 -7.81 -20.91
C GLY A 339 -12.03 -8.02 -19.40
N ILE A 340 -12.35 -9.24 -18.97
CA ILE A 340 -12.40 -9.61 -17.55
C ILE A 340 -11.03 -9.42 -16.89
N ALA A 341 -9.95 -9.87 -17.55
CA ALA A 341 -8.60 -9.72 -17.02
C ALA A 341 -8.20 -8.24 -16.85
N LEU A 342 -8.49 -7.38 -17.83
CA LEU A 342 -8.21 -5.93 -17.76
C LEU A 342 -9.05 -5.22 -16.69
N LEU A 343 -10.32 -5.60 -16.52
CA LEU A 343 -11.16 -5.09 -15.43
C LEU A 343 -10.60 -5.49 -14.06
N ALA A 344 -10.15 -6.74 -13.93
CA ALA A 344 -9.57 -7.26 -12.70
C ALA A 344 -8.25 -6.57 -12.36
N THR A 345 -7.28 -6.55 -13.28
CA THR A 345 -5.98 -5.92 -13.04
C THR A 345 -6.10 -4.41 -12.84
N GLY A 346 -6.93 -3.73 -13.63
CA GLY A 346 -7.21 -2.30 -13.45
C GLY A 346 -7.93 -2.00 -12.14
N GLY A 347 -8.83 -2.87 -11.70
CA GLY A 347 -9.49 -2.80 -10.40
C GLY A 347 -8.51 -2.94 -9.24
N ILE A 348 -7.60 -3.92 -9.31
CA ILE A 348 -6.53 -4.13 -8.33
C ILE A 348 -5.61 -2.91 -8.25
N VAL A 349 -5.17 -2.37 -9.39
CA VAL A 349 -4.36 -1.13 -9.44
C VAL A 349 -5.12 0.04 -8.85
N GLY A 350 -6.42 0.17 -9.16
CA GLY A 350 -7.24 1.25 -8.64
C GLY A 350 -7.34 1.22 -7.13
N LEU A 351 -7.56 0.04 -6.57
CA LEU A 351 -7.59 -0.24 -5.15
C LEU A 351 -6.27 0.15 -4.46
N LEU A 352 -5.15 -0.27 -5.06
CA LEU A 352 -3.80 0.01 -4.57
C LEU A 352 -3.40 1.47 -4.62
N SER A 353 -3.91 2.18 -5.63
CA SER A 353 -3.65 3.60 -5.81
C SER A 353 -4.55 4.46 -4.93
N GLY A 354 -5.41 3.87 -4.09
CA GLY A 354 -6.40 4.61 -3.30
C GLY A 354 -7.51 5.25 -4.15
N THR A 355 -7.65 4.84 -5.41
CA THR A 355 -8.65 5.36 -6.35
C THR A 355 -9.84 4.41 -6.50
N SER A 356 -10.88 4.81 -7.22
CA SER A 356 -12.02 3.91 -7.49
C SER A 356 -11.60 2.73 -8.37
N PRO A 357 -11.76 1.46 -7.90
CA PRO A 357 -11.42 0.27 -8.69
C PRO A 357 -12.17 0.22 -10.02
N LEU A 358 -13.46 0.56 -10.00
CA LEU A 358 -14.31 0.55 -11.19
C LEU A 358 -13.80 1.50 -12.27
N THR A 359 -13.46 2.73 -11.91
CA THR A 359 -12.98 3.73 -12.89
C THR A 359 -11.66 3.31 -13.51
N ARG A 360 -10.75 2.73 -12.72
CA ARG A 360 -9.44 2.25 -13.21
C ARG A 360 -9.58 1.00 -14.08
N GLY A 361 -10.44 0.07 -13.70
CA GLY A 361 -10.80 -1.09 -14.50
C GLY A 361 -11.41 -0.69 -15.85
N LEU A 362 -12.44 0.17 -15.84
CA LEU A 362 -13.11 0.64 -17.06
C LEU A 362 -12.16 1.38 -18.00
N ARG A 363 -11.28 2.22 -17.45
CA ARG A 363 -10.25 2.92 -18.25
C ARG A 363 -9.33 1.92 -18.95
N GLN A 364 -8.90 0.88 -18.24
CA GLN A 364 -7.99 -0.11 -18.81
C GLN A 364 -8.68 -0.99 -19.86
N LEU A 365 -9.93 -1.37 -19.62
CA LEU A 365 -10.78 -2.04 -20.61
C LEU A 365 -10.93 -1.18 -21.87
N ALA A 366 -11.23 0.11 -21.72
CA ALA A 366 -11.41 1.02 -22.85
C ALA A 366 -10.12 1.17 -23.69
N ILE A 367 -8.96 1.29 -23.05
CA ILE A 367 -7.67 1.33 -23.75
C ILE A 367 -7.41 0.01 -24.49
N GLY A 368 -7.61 -1.13 -23.82
CA GLY A 368 -7.34 -2.44 -24.40
C GLY A 368 -8.27 -2.78 -25.57
N LEU A 369 -9.57 -2.58 -25.42
CA LEU A 369 -10.55 -2.78 -26.50
C LEU A 369 -10.38 -1.75 -27.62
N GLY A 370 -9.99 -0.51 -27.29
CA GLY A 370 -9.68 0.52 -28.27
C GLY A 370 -8.51 0.13 -29.17
N ALA A 371 -7.40 -0.36 -28.58
CA ALA A 371 -6.26 -0.86 -29.33
C ALA A 371 -6.64 -2.05 -30.24
N ALA A 372 -7.38 -3.01 -29.69
CA ALA A 372 -7.86 -4.18 -30.42
C ALA A 372 -8.82 -3.81 -31.57
N ALA A 373 -9.67 -2.80 -31.38
CA ALA A 373 -10.55 -2.31 -32.43
C ALA A 373 -9.76 -1.66 -33.58
N VAL A 374 -8.74 -0.86 -33.26
CA VAL A 374 -7.86 -0.26 -34.28
C VAL A 374 -7.15 -1.33 -35.10
N THR A 375 -6.57 -2.35 -34.47
CA THR A 375 -5.87 -3.41 -35.20
C THR A 375 -6.83 -4.32 -35.96
N TYR A 376 -8.04 -4.56 -35.46
CA TYR A 376 -9.10 -5.26 -36.20
C TYR A 376 -9.46 -4.50 -37.48
N LEU A 377 -9.66 -3.18 -37.41
CA LEU A 377 -9.93 -2.35 -38.60
C LEU A 377 -8.77 -2.39 -39.60
N LEU A 378 -7.52 -2.32 -39.13
CA LEU A 378 -6.35 -2.47 -39.99
C LEU A 378 -6.31 -3.86 -40.65
N GLY A 379 -6.64 -4.91 -39.91
CA GLY A 379 -6.74 -6.27 -40.45
C GLY A 379 -7.78 -6.38 -41.57
N LEU A 380 -8.95 -5.76 -41.41
CA LEU A 380 -9.96 -5.69 -42.48
C LEU A 380 -9.40 -5.00 -43.73
N VAL A 381 -8.72 -3.86 -43.57
CA VAL A 381 -8.11 -3.14 -44.70
C VAL A 381 -7.08 -4.00 -45.41
N PHE A 382 -6.18 -4.66 -44.69
CA PHE A 382 -5.18 -5.54 -45.31
C PHE A 382 -5.80 -6.75 -45.98
N GLY A 383 -6.84 -7.34 -45.40
CA GLY A 383 -7.61 -8.42 -46.01
C GLY A 383 -8.22 -8.02 -47.35
N THR A 384 -8.66 -6.77 -47.50
CA THR A 384 -9.22 -6.25 -48.77
C THR A 384 -8.17 -5.85 -49.83
N VAL A 385 -6.93 -5.58 -49.43
CA VAL A 385 -5.87 -5.08 -50.33
C VAL A 385 -4.95 -6.21 -50.80
N VAL A 386 -4.73 -7.23 -49.97
CA VAL A 386 -3.76 -8.31 -50.23
C VAL A 386 -4.43 -9.62 -50.64
N GLY A 387 -5.71 -9.82 -50.30
CA GLY A 387 -6.53 -10.98 -50.68
C GLY A 387 -7.39 -10.69 -51.89
#